data_AF-A0A412PCV3-F1
#
_entry.id   AF-A0A412PCV3-F1
#
_cell.length_a   1.000
_cell.length_b   1.000
_cell.length_c   1.000
_cell.angle_alpha   90.00
_cell.angle_beta   90.00
_cell.angle_gamma   90.00
#
_symmetry.space_group_name_H-M   'P 1'
#
loop_
_entity.id
_entity.type
_entity.pdbx_description
1 polymer ?
#
loop_
_entity_poly.entity_id
_entity_poly.type
_entity_poly.pdbx_seq_one_letter_code
_entity_poly.pdbx_strand_id
1 'polypeptide(L)'
;MYHYLTNANFRKILKDEGAKLTQALCHQLRIDYGISTNAQLVGSAKRNMITQNENGQVDMDYNLIIVKSSITDDQKLKEAVMKSFNKVLKKNGYKDCQDSTSVLSTGFWHFTKGNSSEYKFDIAIVKEDQYGNWHRLIHQKTGWAQHDRWCWNQSPNTKGIREKAEYIKEHSKWQLVRDEYIKLKNNNLRFNNDGLSSFVCYEQTINNVYNR
;
A
#
# COMPACT_ATOMS: atom_id res chain seq x y z
N MET A 1 19.73 2.05 -10.31
CA MET A 1 19.86 1.40 -8.98
C MET A 1 18.97 2.10 -7.96
N TYR A 2 18.41 1.35 -7.00
CA TYR A 2 17.61 1.90 -5.90
C TYR A 2 18.43 2.75 -4.94
N HIS A 3 17.85 3.87 -4.55
CA HIS A 3 18.30 4.73 -3.46
C HIS A 3 17.11 5.20 -2.62
N TYR A 4 17.36 5.71 -1.41
CA TYR A 4 16.29 6.29 -0.60
C TYR A 4 15.83 7.62 -1.18
N LEU A 5 14.52 7.83 -1.26
CA LEU A 5 13.96 9.12 -1.65
C LEU A 5 14.27 10.15 -0.55
N THR A 6 15.26 11.01 -0.76
CA THR A 6 15.78 11.95 0.27
C THR A 6 15.07 13.30 0.28
N ASN A 7 14.38 13.69 -0.80
CA ASN A 7 13.65 14.97 -0.86
C ASN A 7 12.48 15.00 0.15
N ALA A 8 12.68 15.71 1.27
CA ALA A 8 11.71 15.76 2.37
C ALA A 8 10.40 16.45 1.99
N ASN A 9 10.47 17.53 1.21
CA ASN A 9 9.28 18.26 0.78
C ASN A 9 8.40 17.39 -0.14
N PHE A 10 9.00 16.71 -1.11
CA PHE A 10 8.27 15.81 -2.00
C PHE A 10 7.63 14.65 -1.24
N ARG A 11 8.35 14.01 -0.30
CA ARG A 11 7.76 12.97 0.57
C ARG A 11 6.57 13.49 1.37
N LYS A 12 6.64 14.73 1.87
CA LYS A 12 5.55 15.35 2.62
C LYS A 12 4.33 15.54 1.72
N ILE A 13 4.50 16.18 0.56
CA ILE A 13 3.41 16.43 -0.39
C ILE A 13 2.75 15.12 -0.84
N LEU A 14 3.53 14.06 -1.13
CA LEU A 14 3.00 12.74 -1.47
C LEU A 14 2.14 12.14 -0.35
N LYS A 15 2.61 12.23 0.90
CA LYS A 15 1.86 11.73 2.06
C LYS A 15 0.58 12.53 2.28
N ASP A 16 0.64 13.85 2.15
CA ASP A 16 -0.51 14.74 2.33
C ASP A 16 -1.57 14.47 1.25
N GLU A 17 -1.16 14.31 -0.01
CA GLU A 17 -2.09 14.04 -1.12
C GLU A 17 -2.76 12.66 -0.98
N GLY A 18 -2.00 11.62 -0.63
CA GLY A 18 -2.58 10.29 -0.39
C GLY A 18 -3.50 10.27 0.85
N ALA A 19 -3.15 10.98 1.92
CA ALA A 19 -4.02 11.13 3.09
C ALA A 19 -5.33 11.85 2.74
N LYS A 20 -5.24 12.95 1.98
CA LYS A 20 -6.41 13.70 1.48
C LYS A 20 -7.34 12.81 0.66
N LEU A 21 -6.81 12.07 -0.32
CA LEU A 21 -7.62 11.20 -1.18
C LEU A 21 -8.29 10.06 -0.40
N THR A 22 -7.56 9.42 0.51
CA THR A 22 -8.09 8.29 1.30
C THR A 22 -9.09 8.73 2.37
N GLN A 23 -8.90 9.89 3.00
CA GLN A 23 -9.89 10.47 3.92
C GLN A 23 -11.17 10.85 3.17
N ALA A 24 -11.05 11.47 1.99
CA ALA A 24 -12.19 11.79 1.15
C ALA A 24 -12.93 10.51 0.69
N LEU A 25 -12.21 9.42 0.41
CA LEU A 25 -12.81 8.11 0.14
C LEU A 25 -13.63 7.59 1.33
N CYS A 26 -13.08 7.61 2.55
CA CYS A 26 -13.83 7.20 3.74
C CYS A 26 -15.14 7.99 3.91
N HIS A 27 -15.08 9.31 3.72
CA HIS A 27 -16.26 10.16 3.80
C HIS A 27 -17.28 9.85 2.68
N GLN A 28 -16.81 9.69 1.44
CA GLN A 28 -17.67 9.40 0.29
C GLN A 28 -18.36 8.03 0.42
N LEU A 29 -17.67 7.02 0.96
CA LEU A 29 -18.23 5.69 1.25
C LEU A 29 -19.34 5.73 2.30
N ARG A 30 -19.15 6.55 3.33
CA ARG A 30 -20.17 6.77 4.36
C ARG A 30 -21.43 7.40 3.78
N ILE A 31 -21.27 8.36 2.87
CA ILE A 31 -22.41 9.02 2.19
C ILE A 31 -23.10 8.06 1.21
N ASP A 32 -22.33 7.43 0.33
CA ASP A 32 -22.89 6.65 -0.79
C ASP A 32 -23.54 5.35 -0.32
N TYR A 33 -22.96 4.71 0.71
CA TYR A 33 -23.30 3.33 1.09
C TYR A 33 -23.47 3.11 2.59
N GLY A 34 -23.29 4.14 3.42
CA GLY A 34 -23.33 3.98 4.89
C GLY A 34 -22.15 3.20 5.47
N ILE A 35 -21.14 2.86 4.67
CA ILE A 35 -19.98 2.06 5.09
C ILE A 35 -19.06 2.91 5.97
N SER A 36 -18.65 2.38 7.11
CA SER A 36 -17.69 3.02 8.01
C SER A 36 -16.30 2.44 7.78
N THR A 37 -15.33 3.30 7.51
CA THR A 37 -13.97 2.89 7.16
C THR A 37 -12.91 3.79 7.82
N ASN A 38 -11.70 3.25 7.99
CA ASN A 38 -10.50 3.99 8.35
C ASN A 38 -9.43 3.83 7.28
N ALA A 39 -8.67 4.88 6.99
CA ALA A 39 -7.53 4.81 6.08
C ALA A 39 -6.22 4.78 6.86
N GLN A 40 -5.28 3.94 6.44
CA GLN A 40 -3.96 3.84 7.07
C GLN A 40 -2.85 3.75 6.02
N LEU A 41 -1.87 4.65 6.08
CA LEU A 41 -0.63 4.53 5.31
C LEU A 41 0.14 3.28 5.76
N VAL A 42 0.57 2.45 4.80
CA VAL A 42 1.34 1.23 5.05
C VAL A 42 2.61 1.18 4.20
N GLY A 43 3.22 0.00 4.04
CA GLY A 43 4.38 -0.17 3.19
C GLY A 43 5.64 0.56 3.65
N SER A 44 6.47 0.92 2.68
CA SER A 44 7.76 1.60 2.87
C SER A 44 7.59 3.05 3.35
N ALA A 45 6.53 3.72 2.89
CA ALA A 45 6.21 5.09 3.25
C ALA A 45 5.89 5.27 4.74
N LYS A 46 5.12 4.36 5.34
CA LYS A 46 4.88 4.33 6.80
C LYS A 46 6.17 4.21 7.60
N ARG A 47 7.16 3.49 7.05
CA ARG A 47 8.45 3.17 7.70
C ARG A 47 9.55 4.20 7.39
N ASN A 48 9.23 5.26 6.65
CA ASN A 48 10.21 6.22 6.12
C ASN A 48 11.34 5.55 5.30
N MET A 49 11.01 4.46 4.60
CA MET A 49 11.93 3.65 3.79
C MET A 49 11.55 3.69 2.31
N ILE A 50 10.96 4.80 1.83
CA ILE A 50 10.64 4.97 0.42
C ILE A 50 11.93 4.95 -0.39
N THR A 51 11.99 4.06 -1.37
CA THR A 51 13.13 3.91 -2.28
C THR A 51 12.69 4.16 -3.71
N GLN A 52 13.55 4.76 -4.50
CA GLN A 52 13.33 5.04 -5.91
C GLN A 52 14.45 4.39 -6.72
N ASN A 53 14.12 3.72 -7.83
CA ASN A 53 15.13 3.25 -8.77
C ASN A 53 15.44 4.40 -9.73
N GLU A 54 16.63 5.01 -9.60
CA GLU A 54 16.98 6.22 -10.35
C GLU A 54 15.85 7.26 -10.24
N ASN A 55 15.37 7.80 -11.36
CA ASN A 55 14.26 8.76 -11.37
C ASN A 55 12.88 8.10 -11.58
N GLY A 56 12.78 6.78 -11.35
CA GLY A 56 11.58 5.99 -11.58
C GLY A 56 10.42 6.29 -10.62
N GLN A 57 9.33 5.55 -10.77
CA GLN A 57 8.09 5.80 -10.04
C GLN A 57 8.17 5.56 -8.52
N VAL A 58 7.28 6.23 -7.78
CA VAL A 58 7.12 6.12 -6.33
C VAL A 58 5.72 5.61 -5.99
N ASP A 59 5.67 4.46 -5.33
CA ASP A 59 4.41 3.81 -4.96
C ASP A 59 4.06 4.11 -3.49
N MET A 60 2.81 4.47 -3.25
CA MET A 60 2.27 4.79 -1.93
C MET A 60 1.11 3.85 -1.58
N ASP A 61 1.36 2.93 -0.64
CA ASP A 61 0.39 1.91 -0.23
C ASP A 61 -0.47 2.37 0.94
N TYR A 62 -1.78 2.18 0.82
CA TYR A 62 -2.77 2.43 1.87
C TYR A 62 -3.65 1.20 2.13
N ASN A 63 -4.00 1.00 3.39
CA ASN A 63 -5.10 0.12 3.77
C ASN A 63 -6.37 0.96 3.95
N LEU A 64 -7.46 0.58 3.31
CA LEU A 64 -8.81 0.99 3.65
C LEU A 64 -9.45 -0.10 4.52
N ILE A 65 -9.50 0.17 5.81
CA ILE A 65 -10.00 -0.74 6.85
C ILE A 65 -11.51 -0.61 6.92
N ILE A 66 -12.23 -1.69 6.59
CA ILE A 66 -13.68 -1.76 6.76
C ILE A 66 -13.99 -1.97 8.24
N VAL A 67 -14.62 -0.98 8.87
CA VAL A 67 -15.07 -1.04 10.27
C VAL A 67 -16.48 -1.59 10.36
N LYS A 68 -17.38 -1.14 9.47
CA LYS A 68 -18.76 -1.60 9.40
C LYS A 68 -19.32 -1.47 7.99
N SER A 69 -19.99 -2.51 7.51
CA SER A 69 -20.69 -2.54 6.22
C SER A 69 -21.94 -3.42 6.33
N SER A 70 -23.05 -3.01 5.71
CA SER A 70 -24.20 -3.89 5.48
C SER A 70 -24.06 -4.72 4.20
N ILE A 71 -23.12 -4.36 3.32
CA ILE A 71 -22.80 -5.13 2.12
C ILE A 71 -21.98 -6.35 2.55
N THR A 72 -22.57 -7.54 2.41
CA THR A 72 -21.96 -8.83 2.71
C THR A 72 -21.36 -9.50 1.49
N ASP A 73 -21.77 -9.09 0.29
CA ASP A 73 -21.25 -9.57 -0.98
C ASP A 73 -19.91 -8.91 -1.30
N ASP A 74 -18.87 -9.73 -1.41
CA ASP A 74 -17.48 -9.31 -1.56
C ASP A 74 -17.23 -8.54 -2.87
N GLN A 75 -17.89 -8.94 -3.97
CA GLN A 75 -17.82 -8.24 -5.24
C GLN A 75 -18.47 -6.86 -5.13
N LYS A 76 -19.72 -6.80 -4.64
CA LYS A 76 -20.46 -5.54 -4.48
C LYS A 76 -19.75 -4.57 -3.55
N LEU A 77 -19.10 -5.08 -2.49
CA LEU A 77 -18.30 -4.26 -1.60
C LEU A 77 -17.09 -3.66 -2.33
N LYS A 78 -16.34 -4.46 -3.09
CA LYS A 78 -15.19 -3.96 -3.86
C LYS A 78 -15.63 -2.92 -4.90
N GLU A 79 -16.74 -3.18 -5.59
CA GLU A 79 -17.33 -2.25 -6.55
C GLU A 79 -17.80 -0.94 -5.89
N ALA A 80 -18.41 -1.01 -4.71
CA ALA A 80 -18.85 0.18 -3.97
C ALA A 80 -17.65 1.08 -3.62
N VAL A 81 -16.57 0.48 -3.11
CA VAL A 81 -15.31 1.20 -2.83
C VAL A 81 -14.74 1.80 -4.11
N MET A 82 -14.67 1.04 -5.21
CA MET A 82 -14.16 1.53 -6.49
C MET A 82 -14.99 2.71 -7.03
N LYS A 83 -16.33 2.61 -7.00
CA LYS A 83 -17.23 3.67 -7.47
C LYS A 83 -17.09 4.94 -6.62
N SER A 84 -17.05 4.83 -5.30
CA SER A 84 -16.82 5.99 -4.42
C SER A 84 -15.42 6.57 -4.60
N PHE A 85 -14.39 5.74 -4.81
CA PHE A 85 -13.03 6.23 -5.05
C PHE A 85 -12.92 6.98 -6.37
N ASN A 86 -13.52 6.46 -7.45
CA ASN A 86 -13.58 7.15 -8.74
C ASN A 86 -14.29 8.51 -8.65
N LYS A 87 -15.34 8.66 -7.84
CA LYS A 87 -15.94 9.99 -7.57
C LYS A 87 -14.95 10.95 -6.92
N VAL A 88 -14.20 10.49 -5.92
CA VAL A 88 -13.17 11.29 -5.23
C VAL A 88 -12.04 11.66 -6.18
N LEU A 89 -11.56 10.70 -6.98
CA LEU A 89 -10.50 10.90 -7.96
C LEU A 89 -10.89 11.97 -8.98
N LYS A 90 -12.08 11.86 -9.60
CA LYS A 90 -12.59 12.85 -10.57
C LYS A 90 -12.69 14.26 -9.98
N LYS A 91 -13.19 14.38 -8.75
CA LYS A 91 -13.26 15.68 -8.03
C LYS A 91 -11.88 16.31 -7.80
N ASN A 92 -10.82 15.52 -7.80
CA ASN A 92 -9.44 15.97 -7.61
C ASN A 92 -8.61 16.01 -8.91
N GLY A 93 -9.25 15.84 -10.09
CA GLY A 93 -8.57 15.87 -11.39
C GLY A 93 -7.85 14.57 -11.78
N TYR A 94 -8.05 13.49 -11.02
CA TYR A 94 -7.49 12.17 -11.32
C TYR A 94 -8.41 11.40 -12.28
N LYS A 95 -7.81 10.45 -13.02
CA LYS A 95 -8.51 9.41 -13.78
C LYS A 95 -9.04 8.34 -12.84
N ASP A 96 -9.95 7.51 -13.36
CA ASP A 96 -10.47 6.35 -12.65
C ASP A 96 -9.34 5.39 -12.23
N CYS A 97 -9.51 4.79 -11.05
CA CYS A 97 -8.59 3.76 -10.57
C CYS A 97 -8.75 2.47 -11.38
N GLN A 98 -7.69 1.66 -11.36
CA GLN A 98 -7.66 0.32 -11.90
C GLN A 98 -7.92 -0.68 -10.78
N ASP A 99 -8.85 -1.59 -11.01
CA ASP A 99 -9.08 -2.71 -10.11
C ASP A 99 -8.01 -3.79 -10.37
N SER A 100 -7.01 -3.89 -9.51
CA SER A 100 -6.01 -4.97 -9.54
C SER A 100 -6.46 -6.14 -8.66
N THR A 101 -5.74 -7.27 -8.73
CA THR A 101 -6.06 -8.47 -7.95
C THR A 101 -6.22 -8.18 -6.45
N SER A 102 -5.32 -7.39 -5.86
CA SER A 102 -5.26 -7.19 -4.41
C SER A 102 -5.42 -5.74 -3.93
N VAL A 103 -5.53 -4.78 -4.86
CA VAL A 103 -5.62 -3.35 -4.58
C VAL A 103 -6.43 -2.62 -5.65
N LEU A 104 -6.93 -1.43 -5.32
CA LEU A 104 -7.35 -0.42 -6.29
C LEU A 104 -6.19 0.55 -6.50
N SER A 105 -5.72 0.68 -7.74
CA SER A 105 -4.52 1.45 -8.09
C SER A 105 -4.89 2.71 -8.86
N THR A 106 -4.34 3.87 -8.51
CA THR A 106 -4.40 5.03 -9.40
C THR A 106 -3.48 4.81 -10.61
N GLY A 107 -3.72 5.56 -11.69
CA GLY A 107 -2.67 5.75 -12.71
C GLY A 107 -1.43 6.45 -12.14
N PHE A 108 -0.40 6.60 -12.97
CA PHE A 108 0.77 7.41 -12.62
C PHE A 108 0.49 8.90 -12.80
N TRP A 109 0.97 9.69 -11.84
CA TRP A 109 0.84 11.14 -11.78
C TRP A 109 2.17 11.77 -11.43
N HIS A 110 2.35 13.04 -11.75
CA HIS A 110 3.48 13.83 -11.29
C HIS A 110 2.98 15.19 -10.83
N PHE A 111 3.71 15.84 -9.91
CA PHE A 111 3.42 17.23 -9.60
C PHE A 111 3.96 18.13 -10.71
N THR A 112 3.28 19.25 -10.94
CA THR A 112 3.69 20.26 -11.94
C THR A 112 4.81 21.17 -11.43
N LYS A 113 5.09 21.15 -10.12
CA LYS A 113 6.14 21.93 -9.47
C LYS A 113 6.95 21.05 -8.54
N GLY A 114 8.26 21.29 -8.49
CA GLY A 114 9.19 20.56 -7.62
C GLY A 114 9.72 19.28 -8.28
N ASN A 115 9.79 18.19 -7.51
CA ASN A 115 10.24 16.90 -8.02
C ASN A 115 9.20 16.31 -8.98
N SER A 116 9.62 15.96 -10.19
CA SER A 116 8.78 15.48 -11.29
C SER A 116 8.65 13.96 -11.35
N SER A 117 9.15 13.23 -10.36
CA SER A 117 9.03 11.77 -10.31
C SER A 117 7.56 11.36 -10.27
N GLU A 118 7.24 10.38 -11.10
CA GLU A 118 5.90 9.82 -11.14
C GLU A 118 5.57 9.10 -9.83
N TYR A 119 4.31 9.14 -9.45
CA TYR A 119 3.78 8.46 -8.28
C TYR A 119 2.42 7.84 -8.56
N LYS A 120 2.07 6.85 -7.76
CA LYS A 120 0.72 6.28 -7.72
C LYS A 120 0.33 5.90 -6.29
N PHE A 121 -0.97 5.72 -6.10
CA PHE A 121 -1.55 5.25 -4.84
C PHE A 121 -2.21 3.89 -5.04
N ASP A 122 -1.85 2.94 -4.19
CA ASP A 122 -2.46 1.61 -4.16
C ASP A 122 -3.26 1.45 -2.87
N ILE A 123 -4.56 1.17 -2.98
CA ILE A 123 -5.48 1.00 -1.86
C ILE A 123 -5.87 -0.47 -1.72
N ALA A 124 -5.39 -1.12 -0.67
CA ALA A 124 -5.84 -2.44 -0.25
C ALA A 124 -7.09 -2.32 0.63
N ILE A 125 -8.17 -3.01 0.27
CA ILE A 125 -9.37 -3.10 1.12
C ILE A 125 -9.14 -4.23 2.12
N VAL A 126 -9.20 -3.92 3.41
CA VAL A 126 -8.89 -4.85 4.49
C VAL A 126 -9.94 -4.85 5.59
N LYS A 127 -10.00 -5.92 6.37
CA LYS A 127 -10.74 -5.99 7.63
C LYS A 127 -9.94 -6.77 8.67
N GLU A 128 -10.20 -6.49 9.93
CA GLU A 128 -9.67 -7.26 11.05
C GLU A 128 -10.77 -8.22 11.54
N ASP A 129 -10.42 -9.48 11.80
CA ASP A 129 -11.34 -10.43 12.42
C ASP A 129 -11.32 -10.33 13.96
N GLN A 130 -12.21 -11.08 14.61
CA GLN A 130 -12.31 -11.09 16.07
C GLN A 130 -11.05 -11.59 16.81
N TYR A 131 -10.12 -12.23 16.10
CA TYR A 131 -8.87 -12.74 16.64
C TYR A 131 -7.69 -11.80 16.34
N GLY A 132 -7.94 -10.64 15.73
CA GLY A 132 -6.92 -9.67 15.34
C GLY A 132 -6.16 -10.02 14.06
N ASN A 133 -6.65 -10.98 13.26
CA ASN A 133 -6.03 -11.27 11.96
C ASN A 133 -6.55 -10.31 10.90
N TRP A 134 -5.61 -9.86 10.05
CA TRP A 134 -5.92 -9.00 8.93
C TRP A 134 -6.29 -9.82 7.70
N HIS A 135 -7.42 -9.49 7.10
CA HIS A 135 -7.90 -10.06 5.85
C HIS A 135 -7.91 -8.99 4.77
N ARG A 136 -7.48 -9.34 3.56
CA ARG A 136 -7.49 -8.46 2.39
C ARG A 136 -8.52 -8.97 1.39
N LEU A 137 -9.33 -8.08 0.84
CA LEU A 137 -10.28 -8.40 -0.21
C LEU A 137 -9.54 -8.54 -1.54
N ILE A 138 -9.60 -9.73 -2.12
CA ILE A 138 -8.96 -10.11 -3.38
C ILE A 138 -10.01 -10.26 -4.46
N HIS A 139 -9.69 -9.81 -5.67
CA HIS A 139 -10.38 -10.11 -6.92
C HIS A 139 -9.51 -11.07 -7.73
N GLN A 140 -9.83 -12.36 -7.68
CA GLN A 140 -9.16 -13.40 -8.46
C GLN A 140 -9.65 -13.36 -9.90
N LYS A 141 -8.85 -12.75 -10.78
CA LYS A 141 -9.15 -12.66 -12.20
C LYS A 141 -8.73 -13.93 -12.92
N THR A 142 -9.65 -14.47 -13.70
CA THR A 142 -9.47 -15.66 -14.54
C THR A 142 -9.27 -15.31 -16.02
N GLY A 143 -9.38 -14.01 -16.36
CA GLY A 143 -9.41 -13.50 -17.72
C GLY A 143 -10.84 -13.42 -18.31
N TRP A 144 -11.82 -13.99 -17.62
CA TRP A 144 -13.22 -14.04 -18.03
C TRP A 144 -14.08 -13.54 -16.85
N ALA A 145 -14.65 -12.34 -16.97
CA ALA A 145 -15.32 -11.65 -15.87
C ALA A 145 -16.40 -12.50 -15.15
N GLN A 146 -17.08 -13.39 -15.87
CA GLN A 146 -18.10 -14.29 -15.32
C GLN A 146 -17.55 -15.39 -14.40
N HIS A 147 -16.24 -15.67 -14.46
CA HIS A 147 -15.56 -16.68 -13.65
C HIS A 147 -14.65 -16.06 -12.59
N ASP A 148 -14.58 -14.73 -12.54
CA ASP A 148 -13.82 -14.03 -11.53
C ASP A 148 -14.46 -14.25 -10.15
N ARG A 149 -13.61 -14.26 -9.12
CA ARG A 149 -14.04 -14.52 -7.74
C ARG A 149 -13.52 -13.45 -6.81
N TRP A 150 -14.33 -13.10 -5.82
CA TRP A 150 -13.95 -12.20 -4.75
C TRP A 150 -13.90 -12.96 -3.44
N CYS A 151 -12.84 -12.77 -2.67
CA CYS A 151 -12.69 -13.41 -1.38
C CYS A 151 -11.82 -12.61 -0.42
N TRP A 152 -12.07 -12.81 0.87
CA TRP A 152 -11.18 -12.38 1.93
C TRP A 152 -10.01 -13.35 2.07
N ASN A 153 -8.82 -12.91 1.71
CA ASN A 153 -7.59 -13.67 1.93
C ASN A 153 -6.91 -13.18 3.22
N GLN A 154 -6.67 -14.09 4.16
CA GLN A 154 -5.90 -13.77 5.35
C GLN A 154 -4.49 -13.34 4.94
N SER A 155 -4.09 -12.15 5.39
CA SER A 155 -2.73 -11.67 5.19
C SER A 155 -1.77 -12.53 6.01
N PRO A 156 -0.53 -12.77 5.54
CA PRO A 156 0.46 -13.50 6.31
C PRO A 156 0.57 -12.93 7.73
N ASN A 157 0.71 -13.80 8.74
CA ASN A 157 0.87 -13.36 10.11
C ASN A 157 2.22 -12.64 10.26
N THR A 158 2.20 -11.32 10.14
CA THR A 158 3.39 -10.46 10.25
C THR A 158 3.76 -10.14 11.69
N LYS A 159 3.08 -10.73 12.71
CA LYS A 159 3.32 -10.45 14.12
C LYS A 159 4.79 -10.67 14.50
N GLY A 160 5.38 -11.81 14.11
CA GLY A 160 6.80 -12.08 14.38
C GLY A 160 7.75 -11.08 13.72
N ILE A 161 7.45 -10.62 12.50
CA ILE A 161 8.25 -9.59 11.83
C ILE A 161 8.09 -8.22 12.51
N ARG A 162 6.89 -7.90 13.00
CA ARG A 162 6.63 -6.68 13.75
C ARG A 162 7.37 -6.66 15.08
N GLU A 163 7.30 -7.75 15.85
CA GLU A 163 8.01 -7.89 17.13
C GLU A 163 9.53 -7.75 16.94
N LYS A 164 10.10 -8.44 15.94
CA LYS A 164 11.52 -8.27 15.59
C LYS A 164 11.86 -6.84 15.19
N ALA A 165 11.01 -6.17 14.41
CA ALA A 165 11.22 -4.79 14.01
C ALA A 165 11.13 -3.80 15.18
N GLU A 166 10.25 -4.07 16.16
CA GLU A 166 10.13 -3.30 17.40
C GLU A 166 11.39 -3.48 18.26
N TYR A 167 11.84 -4.72 18.47
CA TYR A 167 13.11 -5.03 19.15
C TYR A 167 14.31 -4.29 18.54
N ILE A 168 14.46 -4.32 17.21
CA ILE A 168 15.55 -3.62 16.50
C ILE A 168 15.49 -2.10 16.76
N LYS A 169 14.29 -1.51 16.80
CA LYS A 169 14.12 -0.07 17.05
C LYS A 169 14.48 0.30 18.48
N GLU A 170 14.05 -0.50 19.46
CA GLU A 170 14.37 -0.30 20.88
C GLU A 170 15.88 -0.33 21.14
N HIS A 171 16.61 -1.13 20.36
CA HIS A 171 18.07 -1.21 20.40
C HIS A 171 18.79 -0.20 19.48
N SER A 172 18.08 0.80 18.93
CA SER A 172 18.63 1.83 18.05
C SER A 172 19.35 1.30 16.80
N LYS A 173 19.06 0.07 16.37
CA LYS A 173 19.70 -0.62 15.22
C LYS A 173 18.98 -0.35 13.88
N TRP A 174 18.06 0.62 13.81
CA TRP A 174 17.26 0.85 12.61
C TRP A 174 18.08 1.28 11.38
N GLN A 175 19.23 1.90 11.57
CA GLN A 175 20.12 2.24 10.45
C GLN A 175 20.61 0.96 9.73
N LEU A 176 20.90 -0.12 10.46
CA LEU A 176 21.29 -1.41 9.86
C LEU A 176 20.17 -1.99 8.99
N VAL A 177 18.91 -1.79 9.38
CA VAL A 177 17.74 -2.16 8.55
C VAL A 177 17.74 -1.36 7.26
N ARG A 178 18.03 -0.06 7.33
CA ARG A 178 18.06 0.77 6.12
C ARG A 178 19.17 0.33 5.16
N ASP A 179 20.35 0.04 5.67
CA ASP A 179 21.51 -0.32 4.86
C ASP A 179 21.33 -1.72 4.24
N GLU A 180 20.83 -2.68 5.00
CA GLU A 180 20.55 -4.04 4.51
C GLU A 180 19.39 -4.06 3.51
N TYR A 181 18.33 -3.29 3.76
CA TYR A 181 17.17 -3.21 2.84
C TYR A 181 17.55 -2.71 1.46
N ILE A 182 18.32 -1.61 1.40
CA ILE A 182 18.72 -1.03 0.10
C ILE A 182 19.68 -1.96 -0.64
N LYS A 183 20.56 -2.67 0.09
CA LYS A 183 21.45 -3.69 -0.47
C LYS A 183 20.66 -4.84 -1.09
N LEU A 184 19.67 -5.39 -0.38
CA LEU A 184 18.82 -6.47 -0.91
C LEU A 184 18.03 -6.02 -2.15
N LYS A 185 17.40 -4.84 -2.12
CA LYS A 185 16.69 -4.31 -3.30
C LYS A 185 17.59 -4.16 -4.52
N ASN A 186 18.80 -3.66 -4.30
CA ASN A 186 19.79 -3.47 -5.37
C ASN A 186 20.37 -4.77 -5.89
N ASN A 187 20.53 -5.78 -5.03
CA ASN A 187 20.92 -7.12 -5.46
C ASN A 187 19.82 -7.76 -6.30
N ASN A 188 18.56 -7.70 -5.85
CA ASN A 188 17.42 -8.23 -6.61
C ASN A 188 17.32 -7.62 -8.00
N LEU A 189 17.52 -6.29 -8.11
CA LEU A 189 17.57 -5.59 -9.40
C LEU A 189 18.72 -6.07 -10.29
N ARG A 190 19.92 -6.29 -9.74
CA ARG A 190 21.09 -6.75 -10.51
C ARG A 190 20.95 -8.15 -11.08
N PHE A 191 20.22 -9.02 -10.40
CA PHE A 191 20.05 -10.43 -10.79
C PHE A 191 18.72 -10.69 -11.53
N ASN A 192 18.03 -9.64 -11.99
CA ASN A 192 16.68 -9.72 -12.62
C ASN A 192 15.70 -10.58 -11.82
N ASN A 193 15.82 -10.56 -10.49
CA ASN A 193 14.95 -11.33 -9.61
C ASN A 193 13.70 -10.49 -9.29
N ASP A 194 13.00 -10.07 -10.35
CA ASP A 194 11.90 -9.11 -10.35
C ASP A 194 10.66 -9.59 -9.55
N GLY A 195 10.68 -10.85 -9.09
CA GLY A 195 9.61 -11.45 -8.29
C GLY A 195 9.61 -11.06 -6.81
N LEU A 196 10.66 -10.45 -6.27
CA LEU A 196 10.73 -10.11 -4.85
C LEU A 196 10.12 -8.74 -4.56
N SER A 197 8.87 -8.76 -4.07
CA SER A 197 8.17 -7.54 -3.65
C SER A 197 8.96 -6.74 -2.59
N SER A 198 8.69 -5.44 -2.52
CA SER A 198 9.27 -4.56 -1.49
C SER A 198 9.02 -5.04 -0.06
N PHE A 199 7.92 -5.79 0.17
CA PHE A 199 7.61 -6.39 1.47
C PHE A 199 8.48 -7.62 1.77
N VAL A 200 8.70 -8.51 0.79
CA VAL A 200 9.58 -9.68 0.97
C VAL A 200 11.02 -9.23 1.26
N CYS A 201 11.51 -8.22 0.53
CA CYS A 201 12.80 -7.61 0.83
C CYS A 201 12.88 -7.10 2.27
N TYR A 202 11.80 -6.50 2.77
CA TYR A 202 11.72 -5.96 4.13
C TYR A 202 11.71 -7.08 5.18
N GLU A 203 10.93 -8.14 4.97
CA GLU A 203 10.90 -9.30 5.86
C GLU A 203 12.29 -9.95 5.99
N GLN A 204 12.97 -10.19 4.86
CA GLN A 204 14.33 -10.71 4.85
C GLN A 204 15.31 -9.78 5.56
N THR A 205 15.17 -8.47 5.36
CA THR A 205 15.99 -7.46 6.05
C THR A 205 15.82 -7.54 7.57
N ILE A 206 14.58 -7.57 8.06
CA ILE A 206 14.31 -7.63 9.50
C ILE A 206 14.91 -8.91 10.10
N ASN A 207 14.76 -10.04 9.43
CA ASN A 207 15.36 -11.30 9.90
C ASN A 207 16.91 -11.21 9.91
N ASN A 208 17.53 -10.68 8.85
CA ASN A 208 18.99 -10.54 8.77
C ASN A 208 19.55 -9.64 9.88
N VAL A 209 18.88 -8.52 10.17
CA VAL A 209 19.35 -7.56 11.19
C VAL A 209 19.05 -8.06 12.61
N TYR A 210 17.92 -8.72 12.83
CA TYR A 210 17.59 -9.29 14.14
C TYR A 210 18.59 -10.37 14.57
N ASN A 211 19.07 -11.18 13.61
CA ASN A 211 20.03 -12.24 13.86
C ASN A 211 21.51 -11.76 13.94
N ARG A 212 21.76 -10.44 13.99
CA ARG A 212 23.08 -9.81 14.15
C ARG A 212 23.26 -9.19 15.54
#